data_AF-A0A0M0HTZ2-F1
#
_entry.id   AF-A0A0M0HTZ2-F1
#
_cell.length_a   1.000
_cell.length_b   1.000
_cell.length_c   1.000
_cell.angle_alpha   90.00
_cell.angle_beta   90.00
_cell.angle_gamma   90.00
#
_symmetry.space_group_name_H-M   'P 1'
#
loop_
_entity.id
_entity.type
_entity.pdbx_description
1 polymer ?
#
loop_
_entity_poly.entity_id
_entity_poly.type
_entity_poly.pdbx_seq_one_letter_code
_entity_poly.pdbx_strand_id
1 'polypeptide(L)'
;MFKKISLLFGLIILSGCATHGVVTVPVQSAVENPAFTDKTFSTKLYYSQPKPGIFSSGEVLPMKPIEESELSVGASRVLARYNELLTNQLPMNTKVTSSENGDFLFITELQAKDKSGPAYADYDMALSTGKKLLTLGLGSSEYTIIADFDVTYKLLDRNGKLLLQDTYTVHDEVDHERGGFDGFDIGQDLAAKLLEKNIVTTMHDFFSKTNQI
;
A
#
# COMPACT_ATOMS: atom_id res chain seq x y z
N MET A 1 56.31 9.16 39.96
CA MET A 1 55.72 9.85 38.79
C MET A 1 54.79 8.86 38.10
N PHE A 2 53.54 8.74 38.55
CA PHE A 2 52.57 7.77 38.02
C PHE A 2 51.49 8.53 37.25
N LYS A 3 51.57 8.54 35.91
CA LYS A 3 50.48 9.03 35.06
C LYS A 3 49.50 7.86 34.86
N LYS A 4 48.38 7.91 35.58
CA LYS A 4 47.21 7.05 35.35
C LYS A 4 46.56 7.48 34.04
N ILE A 5 46.67 6.66 33.00
CA ILE A 5 45.84 6.77 31.81
C ILE A 5 44.55 5.99 32.13
N SER A 6 43.53 6.71 32.57
CA SER A 6 42.17 6.18 32.65
C SER A 6 41.62 6.14 31.24
N LEU A 7 41.61 4.95 30.63
CA LEU A 7 40.88 4.67 29.41
C LEU A 7 39.39 4.67 29.76
N LEU A 8 38.73 5.82 29.57
CA LEU A 8 37.30 5.96 29.77
C LEU A 8 36.60 5.28 28.59
N PHE A 9 36.15 4.03 28.79
CA PHE A 9 35.22 3.36 27.88
C PHE A 9 33.93 4.17 27.86
N GLY A 10 33.74 4.97 26.81
CA GLY A 10 32.45 5.56 26.50
C GLY A 10 31.49 4.46 26.07
N LEU A 11 30.69 3.95 27.01
CA LEU A 11 29.48 3.21 26.67
C LEU A 11 28.53 4.22 26.02
N ILE A 12 28.61 4.34 24.69
CA ILE A 12 27.53 4.93 23.90
C ILE A 12 26.41 3.89 23.97
N ILE A 13 25.50 4.08 24.92
CA ILE A 13 24.25 3.35 24.95
C ILE A 13 23.51 3.83 23.70
N LEU A 14 23.63 3.07 22.61
CA LEU A 14 22.70 3.13 21.49
C LEU A 14 21.36 2.63 22.03
N SER A 15 20.64 3.50 22.75
CA SER A 15 19.22 3.36 22.97
C SER A 15 18.53 3.62 21.64
N GLY A 16 18.71 2.68 20.69
CA GLY A 16 17.83 2.57 19.55
C GLY A 16 16.47 2.18 20.11
N CYS A 17 15.54 3.12 20.15
CA CYS A 17 14.14 2.76 20.26
C CYS A 17 13.86 1.80 19.10
N ALA A 18 13.52 0.55 19.38
CA ALA A 18 13.11 -0.38 18.35
C ALA A 18 11.89 0.23 17.63
N THR A 19 12.07 0.65 16.38
CA THR A 19 11.00 1.26 15.59
C THR A 19 10.17 0.12 15.00
N HIS A 20 9.17 -0.33 15.72
CA HIS A 20 8.17 -1.22 15.13
C HIS A 20 7.19 -0.37 14.32
N GLY A 21 7.30 -0.43 12.99
CA GLY A 21 6.37 0.21 12.08
C GLY A 21 4.92 -0.17 12.41
N VAL A 22 4.08 0.84 12.65
CA VAL A 22 2.64 0.67 12.85
C VAL A 22 1.91 1.35 11.72
N VAL A 23 1.21 0.57 10.90
CA VAL A 23 0.31 1.09 9.88
C VAL A 23 -1.11 1.06 10.43
N THR A 24 -1.72 2.24 10.56
CA THR A 24 -3.14 2.38 10.90
C THR A 24 -3.93 2.69 9.63
N VAL A 25 -4.84 1.79 9.25
CA VAL A 25 -5.81 2.05 8.18
C VAL A 25 -6.89 2.98 8.74
N PRO A 26 -7.16 4.14 8.12
CA PRO A 26 -8.15 5.06 8.64
C PRO A 26 -9.55 4.44 8.54
N VAL A 27 -10.31 4.50 9.64
CA VAL A 27 -11.72 4.17 9.64
C VAL A 27 -12.46 5.41 9.14
N GLN A 28 -12.87 5.38 7.87
CA GLN A 28 -13.62 6.46 7.24
C GLN A 28 -15.09 6.05 7.12
N SER A 29 -16.00 6.96 7.45
CA SER A 29 -17.42 6.76 7.17
C SER A 29 -17.65 6.76 5.67
N ALA A 30 -18.65 6.01 5.22
CA ALA A 30 -19.09 6.03 3.83
C ALA A 30 -19.34 7.47 3.36
N VAL A 31 -19.02 7.76 2.10
CA VAL A 31 -19.30 9.06 1.52
C VAL A 31 -20.77 9.10 1.12
N GLU A 32 -21.56 9.85 1.87
CA GLU A 32 -22.96 10.06 1.56
C GLU A 32 -23.12 10.86 0.25
N ASN A 33 -23.80 10.26 -0.73
CA ASN A 33 -24.19 10.90 -1.98
C ASN A 33 -25.58 10.35 -2.41
N PRO A 34 -26.64 11.17 -2.39
CA PRO A 34 -28.00 10.73 -2.73
C PRO A 34 -28.13 10.14 -4.14
N ALA A 35 -27.26 10.50 -5.07
CA ALA A 35 -27.27 9.95 -6.42
C ALA A 35 -26.89 8.45 -6.46
N PHE A 36 -26.24 7.94 -5.41
CA PHE A 36 -25.71 6.58 -5.33
C PHE A 36 -26.52 5.65 -4.42
N THR A 37 -27.44 6.20 -3.62
CA THR A 37 -28.35 5.42 -2.77
C THR A 37 -29.20 4.47 -3.61
N ASP A 38 -29.29 3.21 -3.19
CA ASP A 38 -30.01 2.13 -3.89
C ASP A 38 -29.53 1.87 -5.33
N LYS A 39 -28.32 2.30 -5.68
CA LYS A 39 -27.71 2.08 -7.00
C LYS A 39 -26.76 0.88 -7.00
N THR A 40 -26.52 0.38 -8.21
CA THR A 40 -25.56 -0.69 -8.45
C THR A 40 -24.30 -0.14 -9.12
N PHE A 41 -23.13 -0.45 -8.57
CA PHE A 41 -21.82 -0.14 -9.11
C PHE A 41 -21.20 -1.38 -9.72
N SER A 42 -20.90 -1.31 -11.01
CA SER A 42 -20.02 -2.25 -11.70
C SER A 42 -18.57 -1.84 -11.49
N THR A 43 -17.66 -2.80 -11.36
CA THR A 43 -16.24 -2.53 -11.14
C THR A 43 -15.35 -3.13 -12.22
N LYS A 44 -14.33 -2.38 -12.66
CA LYS A 44 -13.21 -2.91 -13.45
C LYS A 44 -11.89 -2.48 -12.81
N LEU A 45 -11.07 -3.44 -12.41
CA LEU A 45 -9.76 -3.19 -11.81
C LEU A 45 -8.68 -3.65 -12.77
N TYR A 46 -7.83 -2.71 -13.14
CA TYR A 46 -6.69 -2.91 -14.00
C TYR A 46 -5.40 -2.72 -13.19
N TYR A 47 -4.39 -3.49 -13.54
CA TYR A 47 -3.10 -3.51 -12.88
C TYR A 47 -1.93 -3.49 -13.86
N SER A 48 -0.87 -2.81 -13.47
CA SER A 48 0.43 -2.78 -14.13
C SER A 48 1.55 -2.71 -13.10
N GLN A 49 2.70 -3.31 -13.43
CA GLN A 49 3.93 -3.17 -12.66
C GLN A 49 5.15 -3.32 -13.58
N PRO A 50 6.35 -2.87 -13.15
CA PRO A 50 7.59 -3.24 -13.80
C PRO A 50 7.76 -4.75 -13.89
N LYS A 51 8.38 -5.21 -14.98
CA LYS A 51 8.67 -6.62 -15.20
C LYS A 51 9.47 -7.19 -14.02
N PRO A 52 9.02 -8.30 -13.41
CA PRO A 52 9.80 -9.00 -12.39
C PRO A 52 11.19 -9.40 -12.92
N GLY A 53 12.23 -9.22 -12.11
CA GLY A 53 13.60 -9.50 -12.52
C GLY A 53 14.64 -9.03 -11.50
N ILE A 54 15.93 -9.19 -11.82
CA ILE A 54 17.04 -8.85 -10.92
C ILE A 54 17.25 -7.32 -10.83
N PHE A 55 16.99 -6.59 -11.91
CA PHE A 55 17.13 -5.14 -11.98
C PHE A 55 15.83 -4.44 -11.54
N SER A 56 15.94 -3.34 -10.80
CA SER A 56 14.80 -2.52 -10.35
C SER A 56 14.21 -1.64 -11.46
N SER A 57 15.00 -1.32 -12.50
CA SER A 57 14.59 -0.50 -13.64
C SER A 57 13.96 -1.31 -14.79
N GLY A 58 13.04 -2.22 -14.46
CA GLY A 58 12.36 -3.06 -15.46
C GLY A 58 11.44 -2.24 -16.36
N GLU A 59 11.22 -2.72 -17.59
CA GLU A 59 10.17 -2.20 -18.47
C GLU A 59 8.80 -2.35 -17.78
N VAL A 60 7.99 -1.29 -17.78
CA VAL A 60 6.63 -1.31 -17.23
C VAL A 60 5.75 -2.19 -18.12
N LEU A 61 5.13 -3.22 -17.53
CA LEU A 61 4.23 -4.10 -18.24
C LEU A 61 2.93 -3.36 -18.63
N PRO A 62 2.29 -3.71 -19.75
CA PRO A 62 1.04 -3.08 -20.12
C PRO A 62 -0.05 -3.31 -19.07
N MET A 63 -0.91 -2.31 -18.90
CA MET A 63 -2.08 -2.36 -18.03
C MET A 63 -3.05 -3.46 -18.49
N LYS A 64 -3.43 -4.36 -17.58
CA LYS A 64 -4.33 -5.49 -17.87
C LYS A 64 -5.37 -5.68 -16.77
N PRO A 65 -6.50 -6.36 -17.04
CA PRO A 65 -7.41 -6.78 -15.98
C PRO A 65 -6.66 -7.52 -14.87
N ILE A 66 -7.07 -7.30 -13.63
CA ILE A 66 -6.37 -7.87 -12.48
C ILE A 66 -6.39 -9.41 -12.50
N GLU A 67 -7.41 -10.02 -13.09
CA GLU A 67 -7.54 -11.48 -13.25
C GLU A 67 -6.47 -12.07 -14.18
N GLU A 68 -5.89 -11.25 -15.05
CA GLU A 68 -4.83 -11.62 -16.00
C GLU A 68 -3.44 -11.17 -15.54
N SER A 69 -3.35 -10.56 -14.35
CA SER A 69 -2.15 -9.92 -13.84
C SER A 69 -1.41 -10.79 -12.83
N GLU A 70 -0.07 -10.78 -12.87
CA GLU A 70 0.76 -11.36 -11.82
C GLU A 70 0.90 -10.35 -10.67
N LEU A 71 0.41 -10.71 -9.49
CA LEU A 71 0.42 -9.84 -8.30
C LEU A 71 1.43 -10.34 -7.27
N SER A 72 2.01 -9.41 -6.52
CA SER A 72 2.75 -9.76 -5.30
C SER A 72 1.81 -10.30 -4.21
N VAL A 73 2.37 -11.01 -3.22
CA VAL A 73 1.59 -11.58 -2.11
C VAL A 73 0.84 -10.48 -1.34
N GLY A 74 1.52 -9.37 -1.02
CA GLY A 74 0.89 -8.22 -0.36
C GLY A 74 -0.25 -7.61 -1.19
N ALA A 75 -0.03 -7.40 -2.49
CA ALA A 75 -1.04 -6.82 -3.38
C ALA A 75 -2.26 -7.73 -3.55
N SER A 76 -2.06 -9.03 -3.76
CA SER A 76 -3.15 -9.99 -3.94
C SER A 76 -4.08 -10.06 -2.72
N ARG A 77 -3.55 -9.96 -1.49
CA ARG A 77 -4.36 -9.94 -0.26
C ARG A 77 -5.30 -8.75 -0.17
N VAL A 78 -4.83 -7.56 -0.54
CA VAL A 78 -5.65 -6.33 -0.49
C VAL A 78 -6.63 -6.31 -1.66
N LEU A 79 -6.15 -6.58 -2.88
CA LEU A 79 -6.97 -6.46 -4.08
C LEU A 79 -8.01 -7.58 -4.20
N ALA A 80 -7.82 -8.74 -3.57
CA ALA A 80 -8.87 -9.75 -3.44
C ALA A 80 -10.10 -9.24 -2.66
N ARG A 81 -9.92 -8.24 -1.79
CA ARG A 81 -10.98 -7.58 -1.01
C ARG A 81 -11.43 -6.25 -1.63
N TYR A 82 -11.04 -5.96 -2.87
CA TYR A 82 -11.29 -4.66 -3.51
C TYR A 82 -12.76 -4.22 -3.46
N ASN A 83 -13.69 -5.13 -3.76
CA ASN A 83 -15.12 -4.83 -3.73
C ASN A 83 -15.64 -4.52 -2.32
N GLU A 84 -15.07 -5.15 -1.29
CA GLU A 84 -15.36 -4.83 0.11
C GLU A 84 -14.88 -3.42 0.45
N LEU A 85 -13.63 -3.09 0.09
CA LEU A 85 -13.05 -1.76 0.30
C LEU A 85 -13.88 -0.67 -0.38
N LEU A 86 -14.30 -0.91 -1.63
CA LEU A 86 -15.18 0.00 -2.37
C LEU A 86 -16.56 0.13 -1.73
N THR A 87 -17.18 -0.99 -1.33
CA THR A 87 -18.50 -0.98 -0.69
C THR A 87 -18.48 -0.09 0.56
N ASN A 88 -17.39 -0.11 1.33
CA ASN A 88 -17.24 0.70 2.53
C ASN A 88 -17.12 2.21 2.24
N GLN A 89 -16.83 2.62 0.99
CA GLN A 89 -16.80 4.03 0.59
C GLN A 89 -18.15 4.55 0.11
N LEU A 90 -19.09 3.67 -0.19
CA LEU A 90 -20.38 4.00 -0.81
C LEU A 90 -21.50 4.09 0.24
N PRO A 91 -22.56 4.88 -0.02
CA PRO A 91 -23.70 4.97 0.87
C PRO A 91 -24.33 3.61 1.20
N MET A 92 -25.10 3.57 2.29
CA MET A 92 -25.89 2.38 2.62
C MET A 92 -26.83 2.00 1.47
N ASN A 93 -27.06 0.70 1.32
CA ASN A 93 -27.89 0.06 0.28
C ASN A 93 -27.36 0.19 -1.16
N THR A 94 -26.17 0.75 -1.38
CA THR A 94 -25.48 0.61 -2.66
C THR A 94 -24.97 -0.82 -2.83
N LYS A 95 -25.04 -1.36 -4.05
CA LYS A 95 -24.58 -2.72 -4.36
C LYS A 95 -23.36 -2.67 -5.29
N VAL A 96 -22.28 -3.31 -4.90
CA VAL A 96 -21.11 -3.51 -5.77
C VAL A 96 -21.20 -4.87 -6.47
N THR A 97 -20.93 -4.92 -7.77
CA THR A 97 -20.98 -6.15 -8.58
C THR A 97 -19.90 -6.17 -9.66
N SER A 98 -19.46 -7.37 -10.02
CA SER A 98 -18.61 -7.59 -11.19
C SER A 98 -19.39 -7.67 -12.51
N SER A 99 -20.73 -7.60 -12.49
CA SER A 99 -21.55 -7.60 -13.71
C SER A 99 -21.43 -6.28 -14.47
N GLU A 100 -21.63 -6.27 -15.79
CA GLU A 100 -21.51 -5.05 -16.61
C GLU A 100 -22.76 -4.15 -16.58
N ASN A 101 -23.82 -4.52 -15.86
CA ASN A 101 -25.14 -3.87 -15.92
C ASN A 101 -25.42 -2.89 -14.76
N GLY A 102 -24.39 -2.27 -14.19
CA GLY A 102 -24.53 -1.27 -13.12
C GLY A 102 -25.28 -0.01 -13.56
N ASP A 103 -25.71 0.77 -12.59
CA ASP A 103 -26.11 2.18 -12.80
C ASP A 103 -24.87 3.06 -13.02
N PHE A 104 -23.74 2.66 -12.43
CA PHE A 104 -22.43 3.27 -12.60
C PHE A 104 -21.37 2.21 -12.89
N LEU A 105 -20.33 2.62 -13.63
CA LEU A 105 -19.11 1.85 -13.81
C LEU A 105 -17.95 2.58 -13.13
N PHE A 106 -17.36 1.93 -12.13
CA PHE A 106 -16.17 2.38 -11.44
C PHE A 106 -14.94 1.63 -11.97
N ILE A 107 -14.06 2.36 -12.64
CA ILE A 107 -12.83 1.83 -13.21
C ILE A 107 -11.66 2.27 -12.35
N THR A 108 -10.74 1.36 -12.10
CA THR A 108 -9.52 1.60 -11.33
C THR A 108 -8.33 1.10 -12.10
N GLU A 109 -7.35 1.95 -12.29
CA GLU A 109 -6.09 1.65 -12.97
C GLU A 109 -4.97 1.84 -11.96
N LEU A 110 -4.39 0.74 -11.49
CA LEU A 110 -3.33 0.72 -10.49
C LEU A 110 -2.00 0.38 -11.15
N GLN A 111 -1.02 1.27 -11.04
CA GLN A 111 0.32 1.08 -11.58
C GLN A 111 1.35 1.11 -10.45
N ALA A 112 1.92 -0.03 -10.12
CA ALA A 112 3.07 -0.10 -9.21
C ALA A 112 4.29 0.56 -9.84
N LYS A 113 5.14 1.21 -9.04
CA LYS A 113 6.43 1.75 -9.50
C LYS A 113 7.60 0.82 -9.28
N ASP A 114 7.45 -0.18 -8.41
CA ASP A 114 8.44 -1.23 -8.18
C ASP A 114 7.95 -2.61 -8.66
N LYS A 115 8.89 -3.44 -9.09
CA LYS A 115 8.65 -4.84 -9.52
C LYS A 115 8.08 -5.74 -8.43
N SER A 116 8.27 -5.35 -7.17
CA SER A 116 7.77 -6.07 -5.97
C SER A 116 6.28 -5.77 -5.71
N GLY A 117 5.68 -4.89 -6.52
CA GLY A 117 4.29 -4.50 -6.45
C GLY A 117 4.10 -3.10 -5.87
N PRO A 118 2.85 -2.66 -5.67
CA PRO A 118 2.51 -1.31 -5.24
C PRO A 118 2.88 -1.05 -3.76
N ALA A 119 3.11 -2.10 -2.97
CA ALA A 119 3.71 -1.99 -1.65
C ALA A 119 4.62 -3.19 -1.36
N TYR A 120 5.77 -2.94 -0.74
CA TYR A 120 6.81 -3.93 -0.50
C TYR A 120 7.69 -3.56 0.70
N ALA A 121 8.47 -4.53 1.18
CA ALA A 121 9.47 -4.30 2.22
C ALA A 121 10.86 -4.24 1.57
N ASP A 122 11.55 -3.12 1.74
CA ASP A 122 12.94 -2.94 1.33
C ASP A 122 13.89 -3.17 2.52
N TYR A 123 15.03 -3.82 2.28
CA TYR A 123 15.97 -4.22 3.33
C TYR A 123 17.13 -3.22 3.45
N ASP A 124 17.27 -2.55 4.60
CA ASP A 124 18.43 -1.70 4.84
C ASP A 124 19.62 -2.56 5.28
N MET A 125 20.44 -2.92 4.30
CA MET A 125 21.62 -3.75 4.49
C MET A 125 22.68 -3.08 5.38
N ALA A 126 22.86 -1.76 5.28
CA ALA A 126 23.93 -1.05 5.98
C ALA A 126 23.61 -0.95 7.49
N LEU A 127 22.39 -0.52 7.83
CA LEU A 127 21.93 -0.44 9.21
C LEU A 127 21.85 -1.82 9.85
N SER A 128 21.30 -2.81 9.15
CA SER A 128 21.20 -4.18 9.65
C SER A 128 22.56 -4.82 9.90
N THR A 129 23.53 -4.63 9.00
CA THR A 129 24.88 -5.20 9.15
C THR A 129 25.64 -4.53 10.29
N GLY A 130 25.50 -3.20 10.44
CA GLY A 130 26.08 -2.45 11.56
C GLY A 130 25.54 -2.92 12.91
N LYS A 131 24.21 -3.04 13.04
CA LYS A 131 23.57 -3.58 14.26
C LYS A 131 24.05 -4.99 14.55
N LYS A 132 24.07 -5.88 13.56
CA LYS A 132 24.56 -7.26 13.73
C LYS A 132 26.03 -7.32 14.12
N LEU A 133 26.90 -6.47 13.57
CA LEU A 133 28.31 -6.45 13.94
C LEU A 133 28.51 -6.02 15.39
N LEU A 134 27.81 -4.98 15.84
CA LEU A 134 27.90 -4.46 17.21
C LEU A 134 27.32 -5.40 18.26
N THR A 135 26.35 -6.22 17.87
CA THR A 135 25.62 -7.16 18.73
C THR A 135 26.09 -8.60 18.58
N LEU A 136 27.22 -8.83 17.89
CA LEU A 136 27.78 -10.17 17.64
C LEU A 136 26.80 -11.14 16.96
N GLY A 137 25.98 -10.61 16.04
CA GLY A 137 25.02 -11.36 15.23
C GLY A 137 23.61 -11.42 15.80
N LEU A 138 23.37 -10.86 16.99
CA LEU A 138 22.06 -10.88 17.66
C LEU A 138 21.17 -9.67 17.33
N GLY A 139 21.69 -8.75 16.51
CA GLY A 139 21.02 -7.52 16.12
C GLY A 139 19.89 -7.76 15.14
N SER A 140 18.88 -6.90 15.21
CA SER A 140 17.72 -6.88 14.32
C SER A 140 18.10 -6.71 12.85
N SER A 141 17.11 -6.99 11.99
CA SER A 141 17.15 -6.59 10.59
C SER A 141 16.20 -5.41 10.39
N GLU A 142 16.71 -4.33 9.82
CA GLU A 142 15.96 -3.12 9.50
C GLU A 142 15.35 -3.25 8.10
N TYR A 143 14.09 -2.87 7.99
CA TYR A 143 13.35 -2.79 6.75
C TYR A 143 12.61 -1.45 6.68
N THR A 144 12.45 -0.93 5.47
CA THR A 144 11.51 0.16 5.19
C THR A 144 10.36 -0.43 4.38
N ILE A 145 9.14 -0.30 4.89
CA ILE A 145 7.93 -0.71 4.19
C ILE A 145 7.50 0.46 3.31
N ILE A 146 7.47 0.26 1.99
CA ILE A 146 7.23 1.31 1.00
C ILE A 146 5.94 0.98 0.28
N ALA A 147 5.06 1.97 0.12
CA ALA A 147 3.96 1.96 -0.85
C ALA A 147 4.26 3.02 -1.92
N ASP A 148 4.50 2.57 -3.15
CA ASP A 148 4.84 3.44 -4.28
C ASP A 148 4.10 3.00 -5.55
N PHE A 149 3.06 3.76 -5.90
CA PHE A 149 2.19 3.48 -7.02
C PHE A 149 1.45 4.73 -7.49
N ASP A 150 0.93 4.67 -8.71
CA ASP A 150 -0.08 5.59 -9.20
C ASP A 150 -1.43 4.86 -9.29
N VAL A 151 -2.51 5.52 -8.88
CA VAL A 151 -3.86 4.99 -9.03
C VAL A 151 -4.76 6.02 -9.69
N THR A 152 -5.45 5.62 -10.75
CA THR A 152 -6.48 6.43 -11.42
C THR A 152 -7.84 5.82 -11.18
N TYR A 153 -8.77 6.64 -10.70
CA TYR A 153 -10.17 6.29 -10.54
C TYR A 153 -11.01 6.99 -11.59
N LYS A 154 -11.95 6.27 -12.20
CA LYS A 154 -12.91 6.82 -13.17
C LYS A 154 -14.31 6.36 -12.81
N LEU A 155 -15.24 7.29 -12.78
CA LEU A 155 -16.67 7.02 -12.59
C LEU A 155 -17.42 7.35 -13.87
N LEU A 156 -18.09 6.37 -14.45
CA LEU A 156 -18.93 6.52 -15.63
C LEU A 156 -20.39 6.23 -15.27
N ASP A 157 -21.32 6.90 -15.94
CA ASP A 157 -22.74 6.54 -15.88
C ASP A 157 -23.05 5.28 -16.73
N ARG A 158 -24.28 4.77 -16.64
CA ARG A 158 -24.76 3.63 -17.44
C ARG A 158 -24.61 3.81 -18.96
N ASN A 159 -24.57 5.05 -19.46
CA ASN A 159 -24.41 5.35 -20.88
C ASN A 159 -22.93 5.43 -21.29
N GLY A 160 -22.00 5.22 -20.36
CA GLY A 160 -20.57 5.34 -20.58
C GLY A 160 -20.06 6.79 -20.56
N LYS A 161 -20.87 7.76 -20.10
CA LYS A 161 -20.42 9.14 -19.93
C LYS A 161 -19.51 9.22 -18.71
N LEU A 162 -18.30 9.75 -18.89
CA LEU A 162 -17.40 10.05 -17.78
C LEU A 162 -17.99 11.16 -16.89
N LEU A 163 -18.17 10.86 -15.61
CA LEU A 163 -18.67 11.78 -14.59
C LEU A 163 -17.53 12.40 -13.79
N LEU A 164 -16.55 11.59 -13.39
CA LEU A 164 -15.38 12.03 -12.63
C LEU A 164 -14.18 11.16 -12.96
N GLN A 165 -13.00 11.77 -13.01
CA GLN A 165 -11.71 11.09 -13.10
C GLN A 165 -10.71 11.82 -12.23
N ASP A 166 -9.91 11.08 -11.48
CA ASP A 166 -8.79 11.64 -10.72
C ASP A 166 -7.64 10.63 -10.63
N THR A 167 -6.42 11.14 -10.50
CA THR A 167 -5.19 10.35 -10.43
C THR A 167 -4.39 10.74 -9.20
N TYR A 168 -4.01 9.73 -8.43
CA TYR A 168 -3.25 9.87 -7.19
C TYR A 168 -1.89 9.21 -7.35
N THR A 169 -0.83 9.94 -7.05
CA THR A 169 0.54 9.43 -6.93
C THR A 169 0.82 9.20 -5.46
N VAL A 170 0.98 7.94 -5.08
CA VAL A 170 1.25 7.51 -3.71
C VAL A 170 2.74 7.22 -3.55
N HIS A 171 3.32 7.79 -2.52
CA HIS A 171 4.62 7.43 -1.97
C HIS A 171 4.52 7.57 -0.44
N ASP A 172 4.49 6.45 0.27
CA ASP A 172 4.34 6.39 1.73
C ASP A 172 5.30 5.32 2.27
N GLU A 173 5.96 5.61 3.39
CA GLU A 173 7.02 4.78 3.94
C GLU A 173 6.89 4.63 5.45
N VAL A 174 7.16 3.43 5.95
CA VAL A 174 7.16 3.14 7.38
C VAL A 174 8.37 2.29 7.74
N ASP A 175 9.23 2.81 8.60
CA ASP A 175 10.37 2.07 9.12
C ASP A 175 9.92 0.92 10.03
N HIS A 176 10.55 -0.24 9.87
CA HIS A 176 10.25 -1.44 10.63
C HIS A 176 11.52 -2.21 11.01
N GLU A 177 11.76 -2.31 12.31
CA GLU A 177 12.74 -3.19 12.92
C GLU A 177 12.14 -4.60 13.09
N ARG A 178 12.70 -5.59 12.40
CA ARG A 178 12.35 -7.01 12.58
C ARG A 178 13.22 -7.63 13.67
N GLY A 179 12.58 -8.05 14.76
CA GLY A 179 13.23 -8.80 15.84
C GLY A 179 13.58 -10.24 15.44
N GLY A 180 14.52 -10.87 16.17
CA GLY A 180 14.94 -12.26 15.90
C GLY A 180 13.84 -13.32 16.09
N PHE A 181 12.71 -12.97 16.71
CA PHE A 181 11.55 -13.83 16.95
C PHE A 181 10.34 -13.51 16.05
N ASP A 182 10.46 -12.49 15.20
CA ASP A 182 9.40 -12.04 14.31
C ASP A 182 9.33 -12.97 13.08
N GLY A 183 8.11 -13.43 12.77
CA GLY A 183 7.83 -14.27 11.61
C GLY A 183 8.27 -13.61 10.30
N PHE A 184 8.61 -14.44 9.30
CA PHE A 184 9.04 -13.96 7.99
C PHE A 184 7.97 -13.15 7.23
N ASP A 185 6.70 -13.23 7.65
CA ASP A 185 5.55 -12.61 6.96
C ASP A 185 5.25 -11.16 7.40
N ILE A 186 5.87 -10.65 8.47
CA ILE A 186 5.50 -9.33 9.04
C ILE A 186 5.70 -8.17 8.06
N GLY A 187 6.76 -8.22 7.23
CA GLY A 187 6.98 -7.20 6.20
C GLY A 187 5.89 -7.20 5.13
N GLN A 188 5.38 -8.37 4.75
CA GLN A 188 4.28 -8.50 3.78
C GLN A 188 2.94 -8.05 4.39
N ASP A 189 2.72 -8.34 5.68
CA ASP A 189 1.52 -7.87 6.39
C ASP A 189 1.49 -6.36 6.53
N LEU A 190 2.63 -5.74 6.84
CA LEU A 190 2.75 -4.28 6.90
C LEU A 190 2.60 -3.65 5.52
N ALA A 191 3.21 -4.22 4.48
CA ALA A 191 3.04 -3.74 3.11
C ALA A 191 1.58 -3.82 2.66
N ALA A 192 0.87 -4.91 2.98
CA ALA A 192 -0.55 -5.05 2.69
C ALA A 192 -1.39 -3.98 3.44
N LYS A 193 -1.12 -3.75 4.73
CA LYS A 193 -1.80 -2.67 5.48
C LYS A 193 -1.52 -1.28 4.90
N LEU A 194 -0.29 -1.04 4.44
CA LEU A 194 0.11 0.26 3.87
C LEU A 194 -0.57 0.48 2.52
N LEU A 195 -0.69 -0.56 1.70
CA LEU A 195 -1.49 -0.52 0.49
C LEU A 195 -2.98 -0.29 0.78
N GLU A 196 -3.56 -1.03 1.72
CA GLU A 196 -4.97 -0.89 2.13
C GLU A 196 -5.26 0.54 2.61
N LYS A 197 -4.40 1.08 3.49
CA LYS A 197 -4.48 2.48 3.97
C LYS A 197 -4.57 3.46 2.80
N ASN A 198 -3.66 3.36 1.83
CA ASN A 198 -3.57 4.32 0.73
C ASN A 198 -4.70 4.14 -0.29
N ILE A 199 -5.13 2.91 -0.58
CA ILE A 199 -6.31 2.65 -1.42
C ILE A 199 -7.58 3.22 -0.79
N VAL A 200 -7.83 2.96 0.50
CA VAL A 200 -9.00 3.51 1.21
C VAL A 200 -8.96 5.04 1.20
N THR A 201 -7.80 5.63 1.52
CA THR A 201 -7.66 7.09 1.59
C THR A 201 -7.92 7.77 0.25
N THR A 202 -7.35 7.24 -0.83
CA THR A 202 -7.48 7.83 -2.17
C THR A 202 -8.87 7.58 -2.79
N MET A 203 -9.47 6.41 -2.56
CA MET A 203 -10.87 6.18 -2.94
C MET A 203 -11.83 7.13 -2.21
N HIS A 204 -11.64 7.31 -0.91
CA HIS A 204 -12.51 8.18 -0.12
C HIS A 204 -12.44 9.63 -0.58
N ASP A 205 -11.24 10.14 -0.86
CA ASP A 205 -11.06 11.47 -1.43
C ASP A 205 -11.75 11.59 -2.80
N PHE A 206 -11.61 10.57 -3.66
CA PHE A 206 -12.31 10.51 -4.95
C PHE A 206 -13.83 10.58 -4.79
N PHE A 207 -14.41 9.75 -3.91
CA PHE A 207 -15.86 9.76 -3.70
C PHE A 207 -16.34 11.04 -3.03
N SER A 208 -15.54 11.65 -2.14
CA SER A 208 -15.87 12.93 -1.51
C SER A 208 -16.05 14.05 -2.55
N LYS A 209 -15.30 14.01 -3.65
CA LYS A 209 -15.44 14.94 -4.79
C LYS A 209 -16.71 14.71 -5.61
N THR A 210 -17.33 13.53 -5.53
CA THR A 210 -18.58 13.25 -6.26
C THR A 210 -19.78 14.05 -5.76
N ASN A 211 -19.69 14.66 -4.58
CA ASN A 211 -20.73 15.55 -4.07
C ASN A 211 -20.73 16.93 -4.77
N GLN A 212 -19.77 17.17 -5.67
CA GLN A 212 -19.61 18.44 -6.39
C GLN A 212 -20.04 18.36 -7.87
N ILE A 213 -20.44 17.17 -8.34
CA ILE A 213 -20.90 16.89 -9.71
C ILE A 213 -22.41 16.64 -9.75
#